data_AF-A0AAU8PBI8-F1
#
_entry.id   AF-A0AAU8PBI8-F1
#
_cell.length_a   1.000
_cell.length_b   1.000
_cell.length_c   1.000
_cell.angle_alpha   90.00
_cell.angle_beta   90.00
_cell.angle_gamma   90.00
#
_symmetry.space_group_name_H-M   'P 1'
#
loop_
_entity.id
_entity.type
_entity.pdbx_description
1 polymer ?
#
loop_
_entity_poly.entity_id
_entity_poly.type
_entity_poly.pdbx_seq_one_letter_code
_entity_poly.pdbx_strand_id
1 'polypeptide(L)'
;MQIAETNLAFRKTPARRSKTHFLVLHHADASRCTVYDVHQWHLNKGWAGCGYHFFVSKDGRVYRGRPIDTVGAHCPGHNASSIGICCEGNYEQEHMPPAQWRALLELVAYLKRIYPGVRVAGHRDLYPTACPGRYFPLEEIKAGRGPAGTAGTSGASGQDGVRIQVGGREFEGTLVNGQVFGPVRAICEALGRQVSWNEAGRVVMVK
;
A
#
# COMPACT_ATOMS: atom_id res chain seq x y z
N MET A 1 2.95 7.70 -5.12
CA MET A 1 1.67 7.39 -4.47
C MET A 1 0.84 8.66 -4.29
N GLN A 2 -0.48 8.54 -4.28
CA GLN A 2 -1.42 9.62 -3.96
C GLN A 2 -1.94 9.43 -2.54
N ILE A 3 -1.95 10.50 -1.73
CA ILE A 3 -2.58 10.51 -0.41
C ILE A 3 -3.83 11.39 -0.52
N ALA A 4 -4.99 10.79 -0.24
CA ALA A 4 -6.25 11.51 -0.18
C ALA A 4 -6.32 12.29 1.13
N GLU A 5 -6.30 13.61 1.04
CA GLU A 5 -6.57 14.47 2.19
C GLU A 5 -8.05 14.34 2.60
N THR A 6 -8.29 14.38 3.90
CA THR A 6 -9.63 14.22 4.49
C THR A 6 -10.08 15.52 5.15
N ASN A 7 -11.39 15.75 5.23
CA ASN A 7 -12.00 16.86 5.96
C ASN A 7 -12.34 16.52 7.43
N LEU A 8 -11.52 15.69 8.09
CA LEU A 8 -11.77 15.28 9.48
C LEU A 8 -11.72 16.47 10.45
N ALA A 9 -12.78 16.67 11.22
CA ALA A 9 -12.88 17.73 12.21
C ALA A 9 -12.42 17.26 13.59
N PHE A 10 -11.18 17.58 13.97
CA PHE A 10 -10.62 17.19 15.26
C PHE A 10 -11.13 18.09 16.41
N ARG A 11 -11.50 17.50 17.55
CA ARG A 11 -11.93 18.26 18.76
C ARG A 11 -10.85 19.21 19.29
N LYS A 12 -9.58 18.89 19.06
CA LYS A 12 -8.44 19.73 19.39
C LYS A 12 -7.30 19.47 18.43
N THR A 13 -6.51 20.51 18.17
CA THR A 13 -5.29 20.40 17.37
C THR A 13 -4.30 19.47 18.06
N PRO A 14 -3.88 18.37 17.41
CA PRO A 14 -2.84 17.51 17.96
C PRO A 14 -1.52 18.26 18.14
N ALA A 15 -0.81 18.02 19.24
CA ALA A 15 0.51 18.60 19.46
C ALA A 15 1.51 18.14 18.38
N ARG A 16 2.52 18.97 18.06
CA ARG A 16 3.58 18.55 17.13
C ARG A 16 4.46 17.47 17.75
N ARG A 17 4.92 16.56 16.91
CA ARG A 17 5.84 15.46 17.24
C ARG A 17 7.26 15.89 16.87
N SER A 18 8.20 15.79 17.81
CA SER A 18 9.59 16.22 17.59
C SER A 18 10.51 15.15 16.99
N LYS A 19 10.08 13.88 16.98
CA LYS A 19 10.88 12.75 16.49
C LYS A 19 10.01 11.62 15.94
N THR A 20 10.54 10.83 15.02
CA THR A 20 9.86 9.66 14.46
C THR A 20 10.82 8.47 14.46
N HIS A 21 10.63 7.55 15.40
CA HIS A 21 11.40 6.31 15.51
C HIS A 21 10.71 5.12 14.85
N PHE A 22 9.37 5.14 14.81
CA PHE A 22 8.58 4.00 14.34
C PHE A 22 7.50 4.38 13.34
N LEU A 23 7.28 3.50 12.37
CA LEU A 23 6.01 3.32 11.67
C LEU A 23 5.31 2.14 12.35
N VAL A 24 4.19 2.39 13.02
CA VAL A 24 3.44 1.35 13.74
C VAL A 24 2.24 0.94 12.92
N LEU A 25 2.17 -0.33 12.55
CA LEU A 25 1.12 -0.90 11.72
C LEU A 25 -0.03 -1.43 12.57
N HIS A 26 -1.24 -1.08 12.17
CA HIS A 26 -2.50 -1.44 12.82
C HIS A 26 -3.48 -2.02 11.80
N HIS A 27 -4.42 -2.82 12.30
CA HIS A 27 -5.69 -3.06 11.62
C HIS A 27 -6.81 -2.25 12.28
N ALA A 28 -7.94 -2.11 11.58
CA ALA A 28 -9.10 -1.42 12.14
C ALA A 28 -9.88 -2.27 13.14
N ASP A 29 -9.63 -3.59 13.18
CA ASP A 29 -10.44 -4.59 13.88
C ASP A 29 -11.91 -4.60 13.40
N ALA A 30 -12.10 -4.20 12.14
CA ALA A 30 -13.39 -4.15 11.45
C ALA A 30 -13.19 -4.52 9.99
N SER A 31 -13.88 -5.56 9.50
CA SER A 31 -13.69 -6.06 8.13
C SER A 31 -14.03 -5.05 7.05
N ARG A 32 -14.91 -4.08 7.33
CA ARG A 32 -15.21 -2.96 6.44
C ARG A 32 -15.39 -1.71 7.27
N CYS A 33 -14.64 -0.68 6.94
CA CYS A 33 -14.75 0.63 7.56
C CYS A 33 -13.99 1.66 6.74
N THR A 34 -14.31 2.92 6.98
CA THR A 34 -13.61 4.07 6.41
C THR A 34 -12.79 4.80 7.47
N VAL A 35 -11.93 5.70 7.02
CA VAL A 35 -11.24 6.64 7.91
C VAL A 35 -12.23 7.52 8.72
N TYR A 36 -13.42 7.78 8.17
CA TYR A 36 -14.48 8.54 8.84
C TYR A 36 -15.12 7.75 9.98
N ASP A 37 -15.34 6.45 9.78
CA ASP A 37 -15.84 5.57 10.86
C ASP A 37 -14.84 5.52 12.01
N VAL A 38 -13.55 5.29 11.69
CA VAL A 38 -12.47 5.31 12.68
C VAL A 38 -12.39 6.65 13.41
N HIS A 39 -12.58 7.76 12.70
CA HIS A 39 -12.62 9.07 13.32
C HIS A 39 -13.76 9.19 14.32
N GLN A 40 -14.99 8.81 13.95
CA GLN A 40 -16.16 8.86 14.83
C GLN A 40 -16.00 7.92 16.04
N TRP A 41 -15.50 6.71 15.84
CA TRP A 41 -15.24 5.79 16.96
C TRP A 41 -14.25 6.37 17.96
N HIS A 42 -13.19 7.03 17.50
CA HIS A 42 -12.23 7.66 18.39
C HIS A 42 -12.77 8.92 19.07
N LEU A 43 -13.64 9.70 18.41
CA LEU A 43 -14.38 10.77 19.09
C LEU A 43 -15.25 10.20 20.22
N ASN A 44 -15.94 9.08 19.98
CA ASN A 44 -16.77 8.42 20.99
C ASN A 44 -15.94 7.86 22.16
N LYS A 45 -14.67 7.53 21.93
CA LYS A 45 -13.69 7.19 23.00
C LYS A 45 -13.12 8.40 23.75
N GLY A 46 -13.57 9.61 23.46
CA GLY A 46 -13.07 10.84 24.09
C GLY A 46 -11.79 11.39 23.47
N TRP A 47 -11.29 10.80 22.38
CA TRP A 47 -10.06 11.27 21.74
C TRP A 47 -10.35 12.51 20.88
N ALA A 48 -9.28 13.14 20.36
CA ALA A 48 -9.45 14.30 19.49
C ALA A 48 -10.05 13.97 18.11
N GLY A 49 -10.15 12.69 17.74
CA GLY A 49 -10.51 12.19 16.42
C GLY A 49 -9.65 10.99 16.04
N CYS A 50 -9.59 10.64 14.76
CA CYS A 50 -8.77 9.55 14.21
C CYS A 50 -7.36 9.53 14.86
N GLY A 51 -6.93 8.37 15.36
CA GLY A 51 -5.72 8.22 16.17
C GLY A 51 -4.47 7.95 15.33
N TYR A 52 -4.70 7.57 14.08
CA TYR A 52 -3.69 7.20 13.09
C TYR A 52 -3.38 8.39 12.19
N HIS A 53 -2.20 8.40 11.60
CA HIS A 53 -1.78 9.42 10.63
C HIS A 53 -2.22 9.05 9.22
N PHE A 54 -2.35 7.75 8.96
CA PHE A 54 -2.78 7.21 7.68
C PHE A 54 -3.78 6.08 7.88
N PHE A 55 -4.71 5.97 6.94
CA PHE A 55 -5.63 4.85 6.80
C PHE A 55 -5.52 4.26 5.39
N VAL A 56 -5.34 2.95 5.26
CA VAL A 56 -5.22 2.26 3.97
C VAL A 56 -6.47 1.39 3.80
N SER A 57 -7.31 1.68 2.81
CA SER A 57 -8.50 0.88 2.50
C SER A 57 -8.18 -0.39 1.71
N LYS A 58 -9.12 -1.33 1.68
CA LYS A 58 -8.98 -2.63 0.99
C LYS A 58 -8.69 -2.52 -0.51
N ASP A 59 -9.17 -1.44 -1.13
CA ASP A 59 -8.94 -1.13 -2.55
C ASP A 59 -7.60 -0.42 -2.82
N GLY A 60 -6.78 -0.18 -1.79
CA GLY A 60 -5.45 0.43 -1.92
C GLY A 60 -5.43 1.96 -1.88
N ARG A 61 -6.55 2.63 -1.58
CA ARG A 61 -6.52 4.09 -1.34
C ARG A 61 -5.90 4.39 0.03
N VAL A 62 -5.10 5.45 0.08
CA VAL A 62 -4.46 5.94 1.30
C VAL A 62 -5.04 7.29 1.68
N TYR A 63 -5.61 7.36 2.87
CA TYR A 63 -6.25 8.56 3.41
C TYR A 63 -5.39 9.17 4.52
N ARG A 64 -5.34 10.50 4.56
CA ARG A 64 -4.81 11.24 5.69
C ARG A 64 -5.71 11.02 6.91
N GLY A 65 -5.12 10.76 8.06
CA GLY A 65 -5.78 10.85 9.36
C GLY A 65 -5.32 12.12 10.07
N ARG A 66 -4.50 11.96 11.11
CA ARG A 66 -3.79 13.08 11.74
C ARG A 66 -2.75 13.70 10.81
N PRO A 67 -2.46 15.01 10.95
CA PRO A 67 -1.32 15.62 10.27
C PRO A 67 -0.02 14.86 10.58
N ILE A 68 0.82 14.66 9.56
CA ILE A 68 1.98 13.75 9.61
C ILE A 68 3.01 14.13 10.68
N ASP A 69 3.11 15.42 11.03
CA ASP A 69 4.06 16.00 11.98
C ASP A 69 3.50 16.09 13.41
N THR A 70 2.36 15.45 13.71
CA THR A 70 1.71 15.54 15.03
C THR A 70 1.80 14.26 15.85
N VAL A 71 1.51 14.37 17.15
CA VAL A 71 1.46 13.23 18.08
C VAL A 71 0.20 12.39 17.78
N GLY A 72 0.42 11.08 17.62
CA GLY A 72 -0.64 10.10 17.40
C GLY A 72 -1.45 9.77 18.65
N ALA A 73 -2.48 8.96 18.47
CA ALA A 73 -3.22 8.31 19.56
C ALA A 73 -3.53 6.87 19.15
N HIS A 74 -2.48 6.03 19.04
CA HIS A 74 -2.58 4.68 18.49
C HIS A 74 -1.71 3.65 19.21
N CYS A 75 -0.63 4.04 19.91
CA CYS A 75 0.27 3.13 20.62
C CYS A 75 0.73 3.79 21.92
N PRO A 76 0.15 3.44 23.08
CA PRO A 76 0.61 3.95 24.38
C PRO A 76 2.13 3.76 24.55
N GLY A 77 2.79 4.72 25.18
CA GLY A 77 4.26 4.75 25.32
C GLY A 77 5.03 5.19 24.06
N HIS A 78 4.44 5.08 22.87
CA HIS A 78 5.14 5.36 21.60
C HIS A 78 4.52 6.49 20.75
N ASN A 79 3.30 6.95 21.05
CA ASN A 79 2.57 7.99 20.33
C ASN A 79 3.37 9.25 19.95
N ALA A 80 4.24 9.73 20.87
CA ALA A 80 5.06 10.94 20.68
C ALA A 80 6.33 10.70 19.83
N SER A 81 6.51 9.49 19.32
CA SER A 81 7.70 9.08 18.55
C SER A 81 7.36 8.19 17.36
N SER A 82 6.10 8.08 16.97
CA SER A 82 5.67 7.15 15.92
C SER A 82 4.60 7.70 15.00
N ILE A 83 4.59 7.16 13.78
CA ILE A 83 3.48 7.30 12.84
C ILE A 83 2.65 6.02 12.87
N GLY A 84 1.41 6.10 13.33
CA GLY A 84 0.41 5.03 13.20
C GLY A 84 -0.20 4.97 11.79
N ILE A 85 -0.21 3.78 11.20
CA ILE A 85 -0.84 3.45 9.92
C ILE A 85 -1.90 2.36 10.20
N CYS A 86 -3.17 2.65 9.95
CA CYS A 86 -4.26 1.69 10.12
C CYS A 86 -4.70 1.14 8.77
N CYS A 87 -4.88 -0.18 8.68
CA CYS A 87 -5.42 -0.84 7.49
C CYS A 87 -6.86 -1.29 7.77
N GLU A 88 -7.77 -0.98 6.84
CA GLU A 88 -9.13 -1.50 6.83
C GLU A 88 -9.12 -3.03 6.87
N GLY A 89 -9.66 -3.62 7.93
CA GLY A 89 -9.80 -5.06 8.04
C GLY A 89 -9.79 -5.55 9.48
N ASN A 90 -10.25 -6.80 9.64
CA ASN A 90 -10.04 -7.60 10.83
C ASN A 90 -9.14 -8.79 10.50
N TYR A 91 -7.83 -8.58 10.46
CA TYR A 91 -6.87 -9.66 10.17
C TYR A 91 -6.60 -10.62 11.33
N GLU A 92 -7.43 -10.66 12.37
CA GLU A 92 -7.56 -11.87 13.17
C GLU A 92 -8.40 -12.94 12.46
N GLN A 93 -9.19 -12.53 11.46
CA GLN A 93 -10.20 -13.36 10.81
C GLN A 93 -10.10 -13.39 9.27
N GLU A 94 -9.33 -12.50 8.66
CA GLU A 94 -9.21 -12.40 7.20
C GLU A 94 -7.79 -12.05 6.73
N HIS A 95 -7.53 -12.23 5.44
CA HIS A 95 -6.26 -11.84 4.81
C HIS A 95 -6.35 -10.46 4.15
N MET A 96 -5.22 -9.74 4.16
CA MET A 96 -5.09 -8.45 3.49
C MET A 96 -5.17 -8.60 1.95
N PRO A 97 -6.08 -7.88 1.26
CA PRO A 97 -6.13 -7.88 -0.19
C PRO A 97 -4.85 -7.33 -0.82
N PRO A 98 -4.45 -7.81 -2.02
CA PRO A 98 -3.22 -7.38 -2.67
C PRO A 98 -3.11 -5.86 -2.93
N ALA A 99 -4.23 -5.19 -3.23
CA ALA A 99 -4.23 -3.75 -3.48
C ALA A 99 -3.84 -2.94 -2.22
N GLN A 100 -4.44 -3.30 -1.08
CA GLN A 100 -4.13 -2.71 0.22
C GLN A 100 -2.68 -2.97 0.65
N TRP A 101 -2.18 -4.19 0.47
CA TRP A 101 -0.80 -4.54 0.80
C TRP A 101 0.19 -3.72 -0.03
N ARG A 102 0.02 -3.63 -1.35
CA ARG A 102 0.88 -2.81 -2.22
C ARG A 102 0.86 -1.33 -1.81
N ALA A 103 -0.33 -0.78 -1.56
CA ALA A 103 -0.46 0.60 -1.10
C ALA A 103 0.24 0.84 0.25
N LEU A 104 0.17 -0.13 1.17
CA LEU A 104 0.87 -0.09 2.44
C LEU A 104 2.40 -0.11 2.23
N LEU A 105 2.92 -0.93 1.32
CA LEU A 105 4.36 -0.95 0.98
C LEU A 105 4.82 0.38 0.40
N GLU A 106 4.07 0.94 -0.56
CA GLU A 106 4.38 2.25 -1.13
C GLU A 106 4.39 3.34 -0.06
N LEU A 107 3.42 3.31 0.86
CA LEU A 107 3.35 4.24 1.99
C LEU A 107 4.54 4.09 2.93
N VAL A 108 4.90 2.86 3.29
CA VAL A 108 6.07 2.59 4.14
C VAL A 108 7.35 3.07 3.47
N ALA A 109 7.54 2.79 2.18
CA ALA A 109 8.70 3.25 1.42
C ALA A 109 8.75 4.79 1.30
N TYR A 110 7.61 5.44 1.08
CA TYR A 110 7.50 6.90 1.11
C TYR A 110 7.88 7.48 2.47
N LEU A 111 7.38 6.92 3.57
CA LEU A 111 7.67 7.40 4.91
C LEU A 111 9.12 7.16 5.34
N LYS A 112 9.74 6.04 4.92
CA LYS A 112 11.18 5.80 5.12
C LYS A 112 12.07 6.84 4.45
N ARG A 113 11.63 7.42 3.32
CA ARG A 113 12.35 8.52 2.65
C ARG A 113 12.23 9.84 3.42
N ILE A 114 11.08 10.10 4.03
CA ILE A 114 10.84 11.32 4.84
C ILE A 114 11.52 11.22 6.20
N TYR A 115 11.52 10.02 6.80
CA TYR A 115 12.11 9.75 8.10
C TYR A 115 13.19 8.67 7.96
N PRO A 116 14.41 9.03 7.50
CA PRO A 116 15.52 8.08 7.39
C PRO A 116 15.77 7.35 8.71
N GLY A 117 15.97 6.03 8.64
CA GLY A 117 16.21 5.19 9.82
C GLY A 117 14.97 4.82 10.64
N VAL A 118 13.76 5.23 10.22
CA VAL A 118 12.52 4.82 10.88
C VAL A 118 12.33 3.30 10.80
N ARG A 119 11.96 2.68 11.92
CA ARG A 119 11.71 1.24 12.01
C ARG A 119 10.24 0.92 11.79
N VAL A 120 9.95 -0.23 11.19
CA VAL A 120 8.58 -0.72 11.02
C VAL A 120 8.27 -1.72 12.12
N ALA A 121 7.15 -1.55 12.80
CA ALA A 121 6.69 -2.42 13.88
C ALA A 121 5.18 -2.65 13.78
N GLY A 122 4.69 -3.81 14.19
CA GLY A 122 3.27 -4.02 14.48
C GLY A 122 2.92 -3.42 15.84
N HIS A 123 1.65 -3.13 16.09
CA HIS A 123 1.22 -2.67 17.42
C HIS A 123 1.62 -3.68 18.52
N ARG A 124 1.47 -4.98 18.25
CA ARG A 124 1.91 -6.08 19.14
C ARG A 124 3.39 -6.08 19.49
N ASP A 125 4.26 -5.49 18.66
CA ASP A 125 5.70 -5.45 18.91
C ASP A 125 6.06 -4.43 20.00
N LEU A 126 5.14 -3.49 20.29
CA LEU A 126 5.37 -2.33 21.18
C LEU A 126 4.36 -2.24 22.32
N TYR A 127 3.27 -3.01 22.28
CA TYR A 127 2.20 -2.97 23.25
C TYR A 127 1.53 -4.36 23.37
N PRO A 128 1.04 -4.78 24.55
CA PRO A 128 0.35 -6.05 24.71
C PRO A 128 -1.04 -6.03 24.04
N THR A 129 -1.09 -6.43 22.76
CA THR A 129 -2.32 -6.47 21.95
C THR A 129 -2.22 -7.51 20.84
N ALA A 130 -3.36 -7.97 20.33
CA ALA A 130 -3.43 -8.79 19.11
C ALA A 130 -3.27 -7.95 17.82
N CYS A 131 -3.42 -6.62 17.87
CA CYS A 131 -3.24 -5.77 16.69
C CYS A 131 -1.80 -5.91 16.13
N PRO A 132 -1.58 -6.06 14.81
CA PRO A 132 -2.53 -5.81 13.71
C PRO A 132 -3.28 -7.04 13.16
N GLY A 133 -3.36 -8.15 13.91
CA GLY A 133 -4.01 -9.38 13.44
C GLY A 133 -3.02 -10.48 13.06
N ARG A 134 -3.31 -11.73 13.40
CA ARG A 134 -2.46 -12.90 13.07
C ARG A 134 -2.28 -13.17 11.58
N TYR A 135 -3.20 -12.72 10.73
CA TYR A 135 -3.14 -12.83 9.27
C TYR A 135 -2.64 -11.55 8.59
N PHE A 136 -2.22 -10.54 9.37
CA PHE A 136 -1.58 -9.36 8.82
C PHE A 136 -0.17 -9.73 8.31
N PRO A 137 0.23 -9.33 7.10
CA PRO A 137 1.52 -9.68 6.50
C PRO A 137 2.69 -8.86 7.08
N LEU A 138 2.85 -8.87 8.41
CA LEU A 138 3.72 -7.93 9.12
C LEU A 138 5.20 -8.13 8.74
N GLU A 139 5.64 -9.38 8.69
CA GLU A 139 7.04 -9.70 8.44
C GLU A 139 7.41 -9.46 6.97
N GLU A 140 6.49 -9.69 6.04
CA GLU A 140 6.66 -9.32 4.65
C GLU A 140 6.73 -7.80 4.48
N ILE A 141 5.84 -7.03 5.13
CA ILE A 141 5.90 -5.56 5.07
C ILE A 141 7.21 -5.03 5.68
N LYS A 142 7.67 -5.58 6.82
CA LYS A 142 8.97 -5.22 7.41
C LYS A 142 10.12 -5.47 6.45
N ALA A 143 10.06 -6.58 5.72
CA ALA A 143 11.04 -6.95 4.70
C ALA A 143 10.85 -6.25 3.34
N GLY A 144 9.80 -5.44 3.18
CA GLY A 144 9.50 -4.77 1.91
C GLY A 144 8.97 -5.71 0.81
N ARG A 145 8.42 -6.87 1.17
CA ARG A 145 7.90 -7.88 0.24
C ARG A 145 6.40 -7.73 0.05
N GLY A 146 5.96 -7.78 -1.21
CA GLY A 146 4.55 -7.77 -1.62
C GLY A 146 3.86 -9.12 -1.46
N PRO A 147 2.54 -9.18 -1.69
CA PRO A 147 1.81 -10.44 -1.74
C PRO A 147 2.40 -11.37 -2.79
N ALA A 148 2.56 -12.65 -2.46
CA ALA A 148 2.93 -13.68 -3.42
C ALA A 148 1.91 -13.68 -4.57
N GLY A 149 2.40 -13.64 -5.81
CA GLY A 149 1.59 -13.46 -7.02
C GLY A 149 1.45 -12.01 -7.49
N THR A 150 2.18 -11.07 -6.88
CA THR A 150 2.14 -9.65 -7.27
C THR A 150 3.50 -8.94 -7.15
N ALA A 151 4.45 -9.31 -8.02
CA ALA A 151 5.66 -8.52 -8.21
C ALA A 151 5.30 -7.15 -8.82
N GLY A 152 5.37 -6.11 -8.01
CA GLY A 152 5.41 -4.71 -8.42
C GLY A 152 6.68 -4.10 -7.86
N THR A 153 7.71 -4.03 -8.68
CA THR A 153 9.07 -3.58 -8.37
C THR A 153 9.15 -2.07 -8.16
N SER A 154 9.87 -1.63 -7.13
CA SER A 154 10.68 -0.41 -7.24
C SER A 154 12.07 -0.65 -6.64
N GLY A 155 13.09 -0.63 -7.51
CA GLY A 155 14.50 -0.55 -7.13
C GLY A 155 15.36 -1.77 -7.40
N ALA A 156 15.88 -1.85 -8.63
CA ALA A 156 17.08 -2.57 -9.09
C ALA A 156 17.07 -4.12 -9.17
N SER A 157 17.31 -4.58 -10.41
CA SER A 157 17.66 -5.93 -10.89
C SER A 157 16.67 -7.08 -10.66
N GLY A 158 15.91 -7.42 -11.71
CA GLY A 158 15.15 -8.67 -11.81
C GLY A 158 13.73 -8.50 -12.33
N GLN A 159 13.56 -8.07 -13.58
CA GLN A 159 12.35 -8.42 -14.33
C GLN A 159 12.39 -9.94 -14.53
N ASP A 160 11.29 -10.66 -14.34
CA ASP A 160 11.09 -11.93 -15.07
C ASP A 160 10.79 -11.59 -16.54
N GLY A 161 11.75 -10.90 -17.17
CA GLY A 161 11.75 -10.58 -18.57
C GLY A 161 11.86 -11.90 -19.32
N VAL A 162 10.85 -12.19 -20.13
CA VAL A 162 10.87 -13.34 -21.02
C VAL A 162 11.26 -12.88 -22.41
N ARG A 163 12.04 -13.70 -23.09
CA ARG A 163 12.41 -13.46 -24.49
C ARG A 163 11.40 -14.15 -25.39
N ILE A 164 10.76 -13.37 -26.26
CA ILE A 164 9.81 -13.85 -27.27
C ILE A 164 10.58 -13.96 -28.59
N GLN A 165 10.68 -15.16 -29.15
CA GLN A 165 11.30 -15.37 -30.46
C GLN A 165 10.23 -15.63 -31.53
N VAL A 166 10.18 -14.77 -32.55
CA VAL A 166 9.21 -14.83 -33.63
C VAL A 166 9.89 -14.44 -34.94
N GLY A 167 9.76 -15.29 -35.97
CA GLY A 167 10.34 -15.00 -37.30
C GLY A 167 11.86 -14.82 -37.29
N GLY A 168 12.59 -15.49 -36.38
CA GLY A 168 14.04 -15.34 -36.22
C GLY A 168 14.48 -14.05 -35.51
N ARG A 169 13.54 -13.25 -35.01
CA ARG A 169 13.80 -12.04 -34.22
C ARG A 169 13.41 -12.25 -32.76
N GLU A 170 14.10 -11.54 -31.87
CA GLU A 170 13.87 -11.59 -30.43
C GLU A 170 13.22 -10.28 -29.95
N PHE A 171 12.23 -10.41 -29.07
CA PHE A 171 11.48 -9.31 -28.47
C PHE A 171 11.43 -9.49 -26.95
N GLU A 172 11.42 -8.38 -26.22
CA GLU A 172 11.18 -8.40 -24.79
C GLU A 172 9.70 -8.62 -24.50
N GLY A 173 9.42 -9.45 -23.50
CA GLY A 173 8.08 -9.72 -23.00
C GLY A 173 8.05 -9.86 -21.48
N THR A 174 6.84 -9.88 -20.96
CA THR A 174 6.56 -10.00 -19.54
C THR A 174 5.70 -11.23 -19.29
N LEU A 175 6.12 -12.09 -18.35
CA LEU A 175 5.30 -13.22 -17.89
C LEU A 175 4.36 -12.77 -16.77
N VAL A 176 3.05 -12.90 -16.97
CA VAL A 176 2.03 -12.58 -15.96
C VAL A 176 1.05 -13.75 -15.88
N ASN A 177 0.94 -14.40 -14.72
CA ASN A 177 0.03 -15.53 -14.48
C ASN A 177 0.13 -16.67 -15.51
N GLY A 178 1.35 -16.98 -15.97
CA GLY A 178 1.59 -18.02 -16.99
C GLY A 178 1.31 -17.58 -18.43
N GLN A 179 0.91 -16.33 -18.65
CA GLN A 179 0.72 -15.75 -19.98
C GLN A 179 1.85 -14.78 -20.31
N VAL A 180 2.36 -14.85 -21.54
CA VAL A 180 3.42 -13.97 -22.02
C VAL A 180 2.80 -12.77 -22.75
N PHE A 181 3.13 -11.57 -22.31
CA PHE A 181 2.73 -10.31 -22.92
C PHE A 181 3.92 -9.70 -23.63
N GLY A 182 3.73 -9.24 -24.87
CA GLY A 182 4.79 -8.65 -25.68
C GLY A 182 4.28 -7.54 -26.59
N PRO A 183 5.18 -6.83 -27.29
CA PRO A 183 4.82 -5.74 -28.19
C PRO A 183 4.09 -6.27 -29.44
N VAL A 184 2.76 -6.35 -29.37
CA VAL A 184 1.88 -6.90 -30.43
C VAL A 184 2.24 -6.36 -31.82
N ARG A 185 2.46 -5.05 -31.96
CA ARG A 185 2.86 -4.43 -33.22
C ARG A 185 4.15 -5.02 -33.78
N ALA A 186 5.23 -4.99 -32.99
CA ALA A 186 6.55 -5.42 -33.43
C ALA A 186 6.59 -6.92 -33.78
N ILE A 187 5.89 -7.73 -33.00
CA ILE A 187 5.79 -9.18 -33.22
C ILE A 187 5.02 -9.47 -34.52
N CYS A 188 3.86 -8.84 -34.73
CA CYS A 188 3.07 -9.03 -35.94
C CYS A 188 3.77 -8.51 -37.19
N GLU A 189 4.41 -7.33 -37.12
CA GLU A 189 5.19 -6.77 -38.23
C GLU A 189 6.40 -7.64 -38.60
N ALA A 190 7.04 -8.30 -37.62
CA ALA A 190 8.10 -9.28 -37.87
C ALA A 190 7.60 -10.56 -38.56
N LEU A 191 6.31 -10.86 -38.45
CA LEU A 191 5.64 -11.91 -39.21
C LEU A 191 5.09 -11.42 -40.57
N GLY A 192 5.41 -10.18 -40.98
CA GLY A 192 4.93 -9.59 -42.23
C GLY A 192 3.46 -9.16 -42.19
N ARG A 193 2.86 -9.03 -41.01
CA ARG A 193 1.47 -8.58 -40.83
C ARG A 193 1.38 -7.08 -40.63
N GLN A 194 0.26 -6.50 -41.05
CA GLN A 194 0.01 -5.07 -40.87
C GLN A 194 -0.79 -4.82 -39.60
N VAL A 195 -0.34 -3.90 -38.75
CA VAL A 195 -1.01 -3.57 -37.49
C VAL A 195 -1.50 -2.13 -37.49
N SER A 196 -2.76 -1.91 -37.14
CA SER A 196 -3.34 -0.57 -36.96
C SER A 196 -4.00 -0.41 -35.59
N TRP A 197 -4.11 0.84 -35.14
CA TRP A 197 -4.71 1.22 -33.87
C TRP A 197 -5.95 2.06 -34.10
N ASN A 198 -7.04 1.73 -33.42
CA ASN A 198 -8.25 2.54 -33.36
C ASN A 198 -8.39 3.14 -31.97
N GLU A 199 -8.19 4.46 -31.87
CA GLU A 199 -8.27 5.21 -30.61
C GLU A 199 -9.68 5.14 -29.98
N ALA A 200 -10.73 5.33 -30.78
CA ALA A 200 -12.11 5.42 -30.29
C ALA A 200 -12.59 4.10 -29.68
N GLY A 201 -12.19 2.97 -30.26
CA GLY A 201 -12.53 1.63 -29.74
C GLY A 201 -11.50 1.05 -28.78
N ARG A 202 -10.32 1.68 -28.65
CA ARG A 202 -9.13 1.11 -28.00
C ARG A 202 -8.77 -0.29 -28.52
N VAL A 203 -8.86 -0.49 -29.84
CA VAL A 203 -8.66 -1.79 -30.50
C VAL A 203 -7.38 -1.79 -31.32
N VAL A 204 -6.57 -2.83 -31.14
CA VAL A 204 -5.46 -3.18 -32.05
C VAL A 204 -6.01 -4.13 -33.11
N MET A 205 -5.88 -3.77 -34.39
CA MET A 205 -6.25 -4.62 -35.51
C MET A 205 -5.00 -5.18 -36.19
N VAL A 206 -4.97 -6.49 -36.43
CA VAL A 206 -3.90 -7.18 -37.16
C VAL A 206 -4.50 -7.76 -38.44
N LYS A 207 -3.90 -7.43 -39.59
CA LYS A 207 -4.29 -7.89 -40.93
C LYS A 207 -3.20 -8.78 -41.52
#